data_AF-I4H234-F1
#
_entry.id   AF-I4H234-F1
#
_cell.length_a   1.000
_cell.length_b   1.000
_cell.length_c   1.000
_cell.angle_alpha   90.00
_cell.angle_beta   90.00
_cell.angle_gamma   90.00
#
_symmetry.space_group_name_H-M   'P 1'
#
loop_
_entity.id
_entity.type
_entity.pdbx_description
1 polymer ?
#
loop_
_entity_poly.entity_id
_entity_poly.type
_entity_poly.pdbx_seq_one_letter_code
_entity_poly.pdbx_strand_id
1 'polypeptide(L)' 'MTILLTSFASWLCHHRSNSSDDLLVSIQDNYPQKLLFLRQLPVNTHRASERVILNPLSIGYISRQALMHRGE' A
#
# COMPACT_ATOMS: atom_id res chain seq x y z
N MET A 1 8.33 2.99 -14.39
CA MET A 1 7.56 2.02 -13.61
C MET A 1 7.56 2.47 -12.16
N THR A 2 6.39 2.54 -11.54
CA THR A 2 6.21 2.95 -10.14
C THR A 2 5.83 1.72 -9.35
N ILE A 3 6.47 1.48 -8.20
CA ILE A 3 6.24 0.30 -7.36
C ILE A 3 5.58 0.75 -6.06
N LEU A 4 4.46 0.12 -5.71
CA LEU A 4 3.81 0.30 -4.41
C LEU A 4 4.34 -0.78 -3.45
N LEU A 5 4.96 -0.35 -2.36
CA LEU A 5 5.40 -1.19 -1.27
C LEU A 5 4.44 -1.05 -0.09
N THR A 6 4.01 -2.20 0.44
CA THR A 6 3.05 -2.26 1.54
C THR A 6 3.61 -3.03 2.72
N SER A 7 3.28 -2.61 3.93
CA SER A 7 3.55 -3.34 5.17
C SER A 7 2.28 -3.45 6.00
N PHE A 8 2.25 -4.45 6.88
CA PHE A 8 1.20 -4.59 7.89
C PHE A 8 1.68 -4.07 9.24
N ALA A 9 0.74 -3.74 10.10
CA ALA A 9 0.99 -3.56 11.53
C ALA A 9 1.49 -4.87 12.18
N SER A 10 1.90 -4.80 13.45
CA SER A 10 2.17 -6.01 14.22
C SER A 10 0.90 -6.88 14.30
N TRP A 11 1.07 -8.20 14.13
CA TRP A 11 -0.07 -9.13 14.17
C TRP A 11 -0.62 -9.31 15.58
N LEU A 12 0.25 -9.54 16.56
CA LEU A 12 -0.12 -9.72 17.96
C LEU A 12 0.43 -8.58 18.82
N CYS A 13 -0.29 -8.23 19.90
CA CYS A 13 0.06 -7.09 20.75
C CYS A 13 1.41 -7.22 21.46
N HIS A 14 1.93 -8.45 21.62
CA HIS A 14 3.24 -8.71 22.22
C HIS A 14 4.37 -8.73 21.19
N HIS A 15 4.07 -8.68 19.89
CA HIS A 15 5.10 -8.49 18.88
C HIS A 15 5.59 -7.04 18.93
N ARG A 16 6.91 -6.87 19.04
CA ARG A 16 7.55 -5.56 19.10
C ARG A 16 7.31 -4.73 17.85
N SER A 17 7.39 -5.35 16.67
CA SER A 17 7.24 -4.69 15.37
C SER A 17 6.87 -5.69 14.27
N ASN A 18 6.69 -5.19 13.06
CA ASN A 18 6.57 -5.99 11.85
C ASN A 18 7.83 -5.78 11.00
N SER A 19 8.56 -6.85 10.67
CA SER A 19 9.84 -6.76 9.95
C SER A 19 9.70 -6.15 8.54
N SER A 20 8.55 -6.33 7.89
CA SER A 20 8.27 -5.66 6.63
C SER A 20 8.12 -4.16 6.82
N ASP A 21 7.47 -3.70 7.90
CA ASP A 21 7.38 -2.26 8.17
C ASP A 21 8.73 -1.67 8.54
N ASP A 22 9.50 -2.36 9.39
CA ASP A 22 10.85 -1.95 9.77
C ASP A 22 11.76 -1.78 8.53
N LEU A 23 11.67 -2.72 7.59
CA LEU A 23 12.37 -2.62 6.30
C LEU A 23 11.92 -1.37 5.53
N LEU A 24 10.61 -1.14 5.39
CA LEU A 24 10.10 0.03 4.66
C LEU A 24 10.54 1.35 5.29
N VAL A 25 10.63 1.45 6.63
CA VAL A 25 11.23 2.61 7.32
C VAL A 25 12.65 2.83 6.84
N SER A 26 13.49 1.80 6.90
CA SER A 26 14.93 1.92 6.64
C SER A 26 15.28 2.31 5.20
N ILE A 27 14.43 1.96 4.23
CA ILE A 27 14.67 2.22 2.82
C ILE A 27 13.97 3.48 2.29
N GLN A 28 13.03 4.06 3.07
CA GLN A 28 12.18 5.17 2.62
C GLN A 28 13.00 6.39 2.18
N ASP A 29 14.04 6.72 2.94
CA ASP A 29 14.88 7.90 2.67
C ASP A 29 15.90 7.68 1.55
N ASN A 30 16.21 6.42 1.22
CA ASN A 30 17.27 6.06 0.28
C ASN A 30 16.75 5.85 -1.17
N TYR A 31 15.44 5.70 -1.37
CA TYR A 31 14.87 5.32 -2.67
C TYR A 31 13.63 6.13 -3.13
N PRO A 32 13.70 7.46 -3.21
CA PRO A 32 12.50 8.28 -3.38
C PRO A 32 11.90 8.31 -4.80
N GLN A 33 12.65 8.01 -5.87
CA GLN A 33 12.22 8.45 -7.21
C GLN A 33 11.17 7.54 -7.90
N LYS A 34 10.88 6.33 -7.39
CA LYS A 34 9.95 5.38 -8.05
C LYS A 34 9.16 4.48 -7.08
N LEU A 35 9.30 4.69 -5.76
CA LEU A 35 8.64 3.89 -4.74
C LEU A 35 7.52 4.70 -4.08
N LEU A 36 6.36 4.06 -3.96
CA LEU A 36 5.24 4.54 -3.17
C LEU A 36 5.12 3.63 -1.96
N PHE A 37 4.77 4.21 -0.81
CA PHE A 37 4.68 3.48 0.44
C PHE A 37 3.26 3.56 1.01
N LEU A 38 2.67 2.41 1.31
CA LEU A 38 1.42 2.29 2.06
C LEU A 38 1.65 1.37 3.25
N ARG A 39 2.00 1.98 4.38
CA ARG A 39 2.50 1.30 5.57
C ARG A 39 1.42 1.03 6.61
N GLN A 40 1.70 0.11 7.53
CA GLN A 40 0.87 -0.16 8.71
C GLN A 40 -0.58 -0.55 8.36
N LEU A 41 -0.76 -1.37 7.32
CA LEU A 41 -2.07 -1.95 7.01
C LEU A 41 -2.58 -2.77 8.20
N PRO A 42 -3.88 -2.73 8.50
CA PRO A 42 -4.45 -3.54 9.57
C PRO A 42 -4.27 -5.02 9.22
N VAL A 43 -3.98 -5.86 10.22
CA VAL A 43 -3.94 -7.34 10.07
C VAL A 43 -5.36 -7.88 10.06
N ASN A 44 -6.11 -7.45 9.05
CA ASN A 44 -7.48 -7.82 8.77
C ASN A 44 -7.67 -7.70 7.26
N THR A 45 -8.01 -8.81 6.61
CA THR A 45 -8.06 -8.89 5.15
C THR A 45 -9.00 -7.86 4.54
N HIS A 46 -10.23 -7.75 5.03
CA HIS A 46 -11.22 -6.80 4.51
C HIS A 46 -10.74 -5.35 4.62
N ARG A 47 -10.33 -4.93 5.83
CA ARG A 47 -9.89 -3.55 6.08
C ARG A 47 -8.59 -3.20 5.34
N ALA A 48 -7.69 -4.16 5.18
CA ALA A 48 -6.48 -3.98 4.39
C ALA A 48 -6.81 -3.79 2.91
N SER A 49 -7.69 -4.62 2.35
CA SER A 49 -8.16 -4.50 0.97
C SER A 49 -8.83 -3.16 0.70
N GLU A 50 -9.75 -2.72 1.57
CA GLU A 50 -10.38 -1.39 1.47
C GLU A 50 -9.33 -0.28 1.42
N ARG A 51 -8.34 -0.33 2.30
CA ARG A 51 -7.29 0.70 2.40
C ARG A 51 -6.36 0.70 1.20
N VAL A 52 -6.08 -0.46 0.60
CA VAL A 52 -5.29 -0.57 -0.63
C VAL A 52 -6.06 -0.04 -1.83
N ILE A 53 -7.34 -0.41 -1.98
CA ILE A 53 -8.18 -0.03 -3.11
C ILE A 53 -8.52 1.46 -3.11
N LEU A 54 -8.83 2.01 -1.93
CA LEU A 54 -9.19 3.43 -1.76
C LEU A 54 -7.97 4.36 -1.72
N ASN A 55 -6.75 3.83 -1.65
CA ASN A 55 -5.56 4.66 -1.68
C ASN A 55 -5.51 5.44 -3.03
N PRO A 56 -5.45 6.77 -3.04
CA PRO A 56 -5.45 7.58 -4.27
C PRO A 56 -4.33 7.19 -5.25
N LEU A 57 -3.22 6.69 -4.72
CA LEU A 57 -2.09 6.17 -5.49
C LEU A 57 -2.42 4.84 -6.21
N SER A 58 -3.38 4.08 -5.72
CA SER A 58 -3.96 2.89 -6.36
C SER A 58 -5.10 3.24 -7.33
N ILE A 59 -5.83 4.34 -7.08
CA ILE A 59 -6.99 4.80 -7.88
C ILE A 59 -6.60 5.28 -9.29
N GLY A 60 -5.34 5.67 -9.52
CA GLY A 60 -4.81 5.88 -10.87
C GLY A 60 -4.95 4.65 -11.79
N TYR A 61 -5.11 3.45 -11.21
CA TYR A 61 -5.38 2.21 -11.92
C TYR A 61 -6.87 1.98 -12.23
N ILE A 62 -7.76 2.39 -11.32
CA ILE A 62 -9.23 2.20 -11.47
C ILE A 62 -9.84 3.23 -12.41
N SER A 63 -9.33 4.46 -12.41
CA SER A 63 -9.84 5.54 -13.28
C SER A 63 -9.66 5.23 -14.77
N ARG A 64 -8.68 4.41 -15.16
CA ARG A 64 -8.54 3.95 -16.55
C ARG A 64 -9.54 2.86 -16.96
N GLN A 65 -9.95 1.97 -16.05
CA GLN A 65 -10.95 0.95 -16.36
C GLN A 65 -12.38 1.51 -16.38
N ALA A 66 -12.67 2.50 -15.52
CA ALA A 66 -13.99 3.15 -15.48
C ALA A 66 -14.26 4.09 -16.68
N LEU A 67 -13.21 4.61 -17.33
CA LEU A 67 -13.31 5.42 -18.54
C LEU A 67 -13.36 4.59 -19.84
N MET A 68 -12.86 3.35 -19.83
CA MET A 68 -12.94 2.43 -20.98
C MET A 68 -14.35 1.85 -21.20
N HIS A 69 -15.22 1.85 -20.18
CA HIS A 69 -16.60 1.33 -20.27
C HIS A 69 -17.67 2.41 -20.51
N ARG A 70 -17.30 3.68 -20.75
CA ARG A 70 -18.24 4.77 -21.12
C ARG A 70 -17.89 5.39 -22.47
N GLY A 71 -17.50 4.55 -23.42
CA GLY A 71 -17.16 4.95 -24.78
C GLY A 71 -17.53 3.87 -25.78
N GLU A 72 -18.80 3.43 -25.75
CA GLU A 72 -19.51 2.74 -26.84
C GLU A 72 -20.95 3.28 -26.85
#